data_AF-A0A7K0LN86-F1
#
_entry.id   AF-A0A7K0LN86-F1
#
_cell.length_a   1.000
_cell.length_b   1.000
_cell.length_c   1.000
_cell.angle_alpha   90.00
_cell.angle_beta   90.00
_cell.angle_gamma   90.00
#
_symmetry.space_group_name_H-M   'P 1'
#
loop_
_entity.id
_entity.type
_entity.pdbx_description
1 polymer ?
#
loop_
_entity_poly.entity_id
_entity_poly.type
_entity_poly.pdbx_seq_one_letter_code
_entity_poly.pdbx_strand_id
1 'polypeptide(L)' 'MITYGTIQVSLAVTGTRVTGCWASYPTSSDSGPINSSAIPRLCSEAIAAQSATIASVSGASATSPAFKSSLQSALTRAGI' A
#
# COMPACT_ATOMS: atom_id res chain seq x y z
N MET A 1 8.50 -20.59 2.32
CA MET A 1 8.31 -19.20 1.85
C MET A 1 7.53 -18.48 2.94
N ILE A 2 8.04 -17.36 3.45
CA ILE A 2 7.51 -16.71 4.66
C ILE A 2 6.24 -15.96 4.25
N THR A 3 5.07 -16.47 4.61
CA THR A 3 3.79 -15.83 4.33
C THR A 3 3.59 -14.69 5.32
N TYR A 4 4.20 -13.53 5.05
CA TYR A 4 3.71 -12.29 5.62
C TYR A 4 2.25 -12.18 5.21
N GLY A 5 1.35 -12.23 6.19
CA GLY A 5 -0.08 -12.31 5.92
C GLY A 5 -0.49 -11.23 4.91
N THR A 6 -1.22 -11.66 3.89
CA THR A 6 -1.43 -10.90 2.64
C THR A 6 -1.92 -9.49 2.92
N ILE A 7 -1.05 -8.48 2.74
CA ILE A 7 -1.47 -7.09 2.70
C ILE A 7 -2.27 -6.89 1.42
N GLN A 8 -3.56 -6.63 1.56
CA GLN A 8 -4.44 -6.32 0.44
C GLN A 8 -4.52 -4.81 0.28
N VAL A 9 -3.95 -4.29 -0.80
CA VAL A 9 -4.07 -2.87 -1.16
C VAL A 9 -5.29 -2.69 -2.04
N SER A 10 -6.12 -1.71 -1.70
CA SER A 10 -7.28 -1.27 -2.47
C SER A 10 -7.09 0.19 -2.86
N LEU A 11 -7.29 0.49 -4.13
CA LEU A 11 -7.24 1.85 -4.66
C LEU A 11 -8.62 2.25 -5.16
N ALA A 12 -9.04 3.46 -4.83
CA ALA A 12 -10.10 4.14 -5.54
C ALA A 12 -9.48 4.95 -6.67
N VAL A 13 -9.91 4.64 -7.88
CA VAL A 13 -9.54 5.35 -9.09
C VAL A 13 -10.79 5.97 -9.68
N THR A 14 -10.72 7.25 -10.00
CA THR A 14 -11.80 8.00 -10.63
C THR A 14 -11.30 8.53 -11.96
N GLY A 15 -11.81 7.95 -13.06
CA GLY A 15 -11.28 8.20 -14.40
C GLY A 15 -9.86 7.65 -14.52
N THR A 16 -8.88 8.55 -14.59
CA THR A 16 -7.44 8.23 -14.72
C THR A 16 -6.62 8.62 -13.48
N ARG A 17 -7.28 8.96 -12.37
CA ARG A 17 -6.60 9.41 -11.15
C ARG A 17 -6.94 8.58 -9.94
N VAL A 18 -5.93 8.24 -9.14
CA VAL A 18 -6.12 7.66 -7.82
C VAL A 18 -6.69 8.73 -6.89
N THR A 19 -7.89 8.51 -6.37
CA THR A 19 -8.61 9.41 -5.44
C THR A 19 -8.66 8.87 -4.02
N GLY A 20 -8.41 7.58 -3.83
CA GLY A 20 -8.34 6.96 -2.52
C GLY A 20 -7.43 5.75 -2.53
N CYS A 21 -6.90 5.44 -1.35
CA CYS A 21 -6.05 4.28 -1.17
C CYS A 21 -6.23 3.76 0.26
N TRP A 22 -6.33 2.45 0.37
CA TRP A 22 -6.50 1.72 1.62
C TRP A 22 -5.69 0.43 1.54
N ALA A 23 -5.28 -0.08 2.69
CA ALA A 23 -4.76 -1.43 2.76
C ALA A 23 -5.24 -2.16 4.00
N SER A 24 -5.59 -3.42 3.80
CA SER A 24 -5.98 -4.35 4.85
C SER A 24 -4.81 -5.27 5.17
N TYR A 25 -4.54 -5.45 6.46
CA TYR A 25 -3.48 -6.31 6.97
C TYR A 25 -4.04 -7.21 8.07
N PRO A 26 -3.50 -8.43 8.23
CA PRO A 26 -3.90 -9.29 9.33
C PRO A 26 -3.44 -8.69 10.66
N THR A 27 -4.40 -8.41 11.53
CA THR A 27 -4.18 -7.90 12.90
C THR A 27 -3.47 -8.88 13.83
N SER A 28 -3.34 -10.15 13.42
CA SER A 28 -2.58 -11.19 14.15
C SER A 28 -1.06 -11.07 14.02
N SER A 29 -0.56 -10.07 13.30
CA SER A 29 0.87 -9.86 13.07
C SER A 29 1.39 -8.70 13.94
N ASP A 30 2.59 -8.83 14.53
CA ASP A 30 3.29 -7.77 15.30
C ASP A 30 3.42 -6.43 14.53
N SER A 31 3.24 -6.46 13.21
CA SER A 31 3.25 -5.28 12.33
C SER A 31 1.98 -4.42 12.40
N GLY A 32 0.94 -4.81 13.14
CA GLY A 32 -0.33 -4.10 13.19
C GLY A 32 -0.26 -2.59 13.51
N PRO A 33 0.48 -2.16 14.56
CA PRO A 33 0.64 -0.75 14.91
C PRO A 33 1.38 0.05 13.83
N ILE A 34 2.44 -0.54 13.27
CA ILE A 34 3.26 0.06 12.21
C ILE A 34 2.43 0.22 10.94
N ASN A 35 1.65 -0.80 10.57
CA ASN A 35 0.79 -0.76 9.40
C ASN A 35 -0.29 0.32 9.52
N SER A 36 -0.88 0.49 10.70
CA SER A 36 -1.93 1.51 10.91
C SER A 36 -1.45 2.93 10.64
N SER A 37 -0.18 3.23 10.92
CA SER A 37 0.43 4.55 10.72
C SER A 37 1.14 4.68 9.36
N ALA A 38 1.71 3.59 8.86
CA ALA A 38 2.40 3.56 7.57
C ALA A 38 1.44 3.55 6.38
N ILE A 39 0.32 2.83 6.45
CA ILE A 39 -0.62 2.69 5.32
C ILE A 39 -1.20 4.04 4.87
N PRO A 40 -1.73 4.90 5.75
CA PRO A 40 -2.23 6.21 5.35
C PRO A 40 -1.14 7.08 4.70
N ARG A 41 0.09 7.02 5.23
CA ARG A 41 1.25 7.74 4.68
C ARG A 41 1.62 7.23 3.29
N LEU A 42 1.80 5.92 3.14
CA LEU A 42 2.09 5.27 1.86
C LEU A 42 1.00 5.55 0.83
N CYS A 43 -0.27 5.53 1.25
CA CYS A 43 -1.40 5.85 0.41
C CYS A 43 -1.42 7.32 -0.04
N SER A 44 -1.14 8.27 0.88
CA SER A 44 -1.04 9.68 0.52
C SER A 44 0.09 9.93 -0.47
N GLU A 45 1.25 9.26 -0.28
CA GLU A 45 2.34 9.33 -1.26
C GLU A 45 1.96 8.69 -2.59
N ALA A 46 1.24 7.57 -2.58
CA ALA A 46 0.81 6.89 -3.81
C ALA A 46 -0.18 7.73 -4.61
N ILE A 47 -1.11 8.40 -3.93
CA ILE A 47 -2.05 9.36 -4.52
C ILE A 47 -1.29 10.57 -5.05
N ALA A 48 -0.32 11.10 -4.32
CA ALA A 48 0.47 12.24 -4.78
C ALA A 48 1.36 11.90 -5.98
N ALA A 49 2.02 10.74 -5.94
CA ALA A 49 2.89 10.24 -7.01
C ALA A 49 2.11 9.68 -8.21
N GLN A 50 0.83 9.33 -8.02
CA GLN A 50 0.02 8.55 -8.97
C GLN A 50 0.75 7.28 -9.45
N SER A 51 1.57 6.67 -8.58
CA SER A 51 2.45 5.56 -8.94
C SER A 51 2.77 4.70 -7.73
N ALA A 52 3.23 3.48 -7.97
CA ALA A 52 3.74 2.59 -6.92
C ALA A 52 5.16 2.94 -6.47
N THR A 53 5.79 3.89 -7.15
CA THR A 53 7.13 4.41 -6.84
C THR A 53 7.08 5.42 -5.69
N ILE A 54 6.64 4.98 -4.52
CA ILE A 54 6.55 5.79 -3.29
C ILE A 54 7.78 5.60 -2.40
N ALA A 55 8.03 6.52 -1.47
CA ALA A 55 9.05 6.31 -0.46
C ALA A 55 8.62 5.20 0.51
N SER A 56 9.60 4.46 1.01
CA SER A 56 9.35 3.49 2.08
C SER A 56 9.20 4.25 3.39
N VAL A 57 8.23 3.87 4.24
CA VAL A 57 8.07 4.51 5.55
C VAL A 57 9.10 3.92 6.52
N SER A 58 9.82 4.79 7.23
CA SER A 58 10.80 4.37 8.23
C SER A 58 10.11 3.57 9.34
N GLY A 59 10.59 2.34 9.60
CA GLY A 59 9.97 1.39 10.52
C GLY A 59 9.02 0.37 9.86
N ALA A 60 8.63 0.59 8.60
CA ALA A 60 7.76 -0.29 7.83
C ALA A 60 8.55 -1.13 6.81
N SER A 61 9.71 -1.69 7.21
CA SER A 61 10.65 -2.36 6.30
C SER A 61 10.09 -3.63 5.67
N ALA A 62 9.18 -4.34 6.35
CA ALA A 62 8.47 -5.50 5.80
C ALA A 62 7.20 -5.08 5.03
N THR A 63 6.48 -4.09 5.55
CA THR A 63 5.20 -3.62 5.01
C THR A 63 5.37 -2.83 3.71
N SER A 64 6.37 -1.95 3.62
CA SER A 64 6.59 -1.07 2.48
C SER A 64 6.78 -1.85 1.16
N PRO A 65 7.66 -2.86 1.05
CA PRO A 65 7.80 -3.62 -0.19
C PRO A 65 6.56 -4.44 -0.54
N ALA A 66 5.89 -5.05 0.45
CA ALA A 66 4.65 -5.79 0.24
C ALA A 66 3.52 -4.87 -0.26
N PHE A 67 3.35 -3.71 0.37
CA PHE A 67 2.40 -2.69 -0.05
C PHE A 67 2.71 -2.18 -1.45
N LYS A 68 3.97 -1.86 -1.77
CA LYS A 68 4.38 -1.42 -3.11
C LYS A 68 4.05 -2.44 -4.19
N SER A 69 4.31 -3.72 -3.95
CA SER A 69 4.00 -4.79 -4.91
C SER A 69 2.49 -4.90 -5.17
N SER A 70 1.68 -4.87 -4.12
CA SER A 70 0.21 -4.87 -4.25
C SER A 70 -0.32 -3.59 -4.91
N LEU A 71 0.25 -2.43 -4.56
CA LEU A 71 -0.08 -1.13 -5.12
C LEU A 71 0.23 -1.08 -6.61
N GLN A 72 1.41 -1.56 -7.03
CA GLN A 72 1.81 -1.65 -8.43
C GLN A 72 0.79 -2.48 -9.21
N SER A 73 0.41 -3.63 -8.67
CA SER A 73 -0.59 -4.50 -9.29
C SER A 73 -1.96 -3.81 -9.42
N ALA A 74 -2.37 -3.04 -8.42
CA ALA A 74 -3.62 -2.30 -8.44
C ALA A 74 -3.60 -1.13 -9.43
N LEU A 75 -2.49 -0.38 -9.52
CA LEU A 75 -2.30 0.69 -10.51
C LEU A 75 -2.27 0.15 -11.93
N THR A 76 -1.52 -0.93 -12.16
CA THR A 76 -1.50 -1.61 -13.46
C THR A 76 -2.89 -2.11 -13.85
N ARG A 77 -3.69 -2.62 -12.90
CA ARG A 77 -5.11 -2.99 -13.16
C ARG A 77 -6.00 -1.78 -13.43
N ALA A 78 -5.72 -0.64 -12.81
CA ALA A 78 -6.42 0.62 -13.07
C ALA A 78 -6.02 1.26 -14.40
N GLY A 79 -4.96 0.79 -15.05
CA GLY A 79 -4.46 1.34 -16.31
C GLY A 79 -3.68 2.64 -16.14
N ILE A 80 -3.07 2.83 -14.96
CA ILE A 80 -2.19 3.97 -14.63
C ILE A 80 -0.74 3.48 -14.53
#